data_AF-A0A0M4Q4A8-F1
#
_entry.id   AF-A0A0M4Q4A8-F1
#
_cell.length_a   1.000
_cell.length_b   1.000
_cell.length_c   1.000
_cell.angle_alpha   90.00
_cell.angle_beta   90.00
_cell.angle_gamma   90.00
#
_symmetry.space_group_name_H-M   'P 1'
#
loop_
_entity.id
_entity.type
_entity.pdbx_description
1 polymer ?
#
loop_
_entity_poly.entity_id
_entity_poly.type
_entity_poly.pdbx_seq_one_letter_code
_entity_poly.pdbx_strand_id
1 'polypeptide(L)' 'MLAGRVVAAGDPVAGAFVRLLDGTGEFTAEVVSSASGDFRFFAAPGTWTVRALSRSGNGQSELVADGPGLHRAEIAVA' A
#
# COMPACT_ATOMS: atom_id res chain seq x y z
N MET A 1 3.46 -11.89 -1.19
CA MET A 1 3.27 -10.88 -0.13
C MET A 1 3.52 -9.52 -0.73
N LEU A 2 2.59 -8.59 -0.55
CA LEU A 2 2.78 -7.18 -0.86
C LEU A 2 3.18 -6.48 0.43
N ALA A 3 4.20 -5.64 0.38
CA ALA A 3 4.59 -4.83 1.52
C ALA A 3 5.09 -3.47 1.04
N GLY A 4 5.15 -2.53 1.95
CA GLY A 4 5.58 -1.21 1.56
C GLY A 4 5.64 -0.24 2.71
N ARG A 5 5.89 1.02 2.35
CA ARG A 5 5.92 2.14 3.27
C ARG A 5 5.14 3.32 2.70
N VAL A 6 4.41 4.00 3.56
CA VAL A 6 3.76 5.28 3.23
C VAL A 6 4.69 6.42 3.61
N VAL A 7 4.92 7.35 2.69
CA VAL A 7 5.81 8.50 2.89
C VAL A 7 5.13 9.81 2.47
N ALA A 8 5.44 10.91 3.16
CA ALA A 8 5.05 12.27 2.80
C ALA A 8 6.31 13.13 2.78
N ALA A 9 6.62 13.74 1.63
CA ALA A 9 7.85 14.52 1.45
C ALA A 9 9.16 13.77 1.86
N GLY A 10 9.17 12.44 1.75
CA GLY A 10 10.30 11.59 2.11
C GLY A 10 10.30 11.08 3.56
N ASP A 11 9.42 11.61 4.42
CA ASP A 11 9.28 11.16 5.81
C ASP A 11 8.20 10.07 5.95
N PRO A 12 8.39 9.07 6.84
CA PRO A 12 7.43 8.01 7.06
C PRO A 12 6.11 8.52 7.65
N VAL A 13 4.98 8.02 7.14
CA VAL A 13 3.64 8.40 7.61
C VAL A 13 3.04 7.28 8.46
N ALA A 14 2.97 7.52 9.76
CA ALA A 14 2.30 6.63 10.70
C ALA A 14 0.77 6.80 10.66
N GLY A 15 0.04 5.69 10.86
CA GLY A 15 -1.41 5.74 11.02
C GLY A 15 -2.19 6.04 9.74
N ALA A 16 -1.58 5.88 8.56
CA ALA A 16 -2.29 5.97 7.29
C ALA A 16 -3.18 4.74 7.09
N PHE A 17 -4.39 4.94 6.56
CA PHE A 17 -5.25 3.85 6.10
C PHE A 17 -4.76 3.39 4.73
N VAL A 18 -4.27 2.16 4.65
CA VAL A 18 -3.77 1.57 3.41
C VAL A 18 -4.78 0.54 2.94
N ARG A 19 -5.34 0.77 1.75
CA ARG A 19 -6.32 -0.09 1.10
C ARG A 19 -5.67 -0.87 -0.02
N LEU A 20 -5.99 -2.15 -0.09
CA LEU A 20 -5.68 -3.01 -1.21
C LEU A 20 -6.92 -3.16 -2.08
N LEU A 21 -6.78 -2.86 -3.37
CA LEU A 21 -7.80 -3.07 -4.38
C LEU A 21 -7.30 -4.05 -5.44
N ASP A 22 -8.16 -4.92 -5.92
CA ASP A 22 -7.82 -5.85 -7.01
C ASP A 22 -7.72 -5.15 -8.37
N GLY A 23 -7.42 -5.92 -9.42
CA GLY A 23 -7.26 -5.40 -10.79
C GLY A 23 -8.52 -4.80 -11.41
N THR A 24 -9.69 -4.94 -10.77
CA THR A 24 -10.94 -4.27 -11.17
C THR A 24 -11.19 -2.98 -10.39
N GLY A 25 -10.36 -2.69 -9.38
CA GLY A 25 -10.54 -1.60 -8.45
C GLY A 25 -11.51 -1.93 -7.30
N GLU A 26 -11.86 -3.21 -7.09
CA GLU A 26 -12.68 -3.62 -5.96
C GLU A 26 -11.86 -3.65 -4.67
N PHE A 27 -12.44 -3.16 -3.58
CA PHE A 27 -11.80 -3.19 -2.27
C PHE A 27 -11.66 -4.63 -1.75
N THR A 28 -10.44 -5.02 -1.39
CA THR A 28 -10.15 -6.38 -0.88
C THR A 28 -9.78 -6.38 0.59
N ALA A 29 -8.97 -5.41 1.03
CA ALA A 29 -8.49 -5.35 2.41
C ALA A 29 -8.04 -3.93 2.81
N GLU A 30 -7.98 -3.68 4.12
CA GLU A 30 -7.40 -2.46 4.68
C GLU A 30 -6.49 -2.81 5.87
N VAL A 31 -5.38 -2.09 5.99
CA VAL A 31 -4.51 -2.09 7.18
C VAL A 31 -4.14 -0.65 7.54
N VAL A 32 -3.62 -0.46 8.74
CA VAL A 32 -3.08 0.83 9.18
C VAL A 32 -1.55 0.76 9.16
N SER A 33 -0.89 1.79 8.63
CA SER A 33 0.57 1.85 8.61
C SER A 33 1.16 1.95 10.02
N SER A 34 2.31 1.31 10.24
CA SER A 34 3.03 1.33 11.51
C SER A 34 3.61 2.72 11.84
N ALA A 35 4.23 2.88 13.01
CA ALA A 35 4.96 4.10 13.37
C ALA A 35 6.07 4.48 12.37
N SER A 36 6.64 3.50 11.68
CA SER A 36 7.63 3.68 10.62
C SER A 36 7.01 3.76 9.22
N GLY A 37 5.68 3.85 9.12
CA GLY A 37 4.92 3.92 7.87
C GLY A 37 4.76 2.59 7.13
N ASP A 38 5.21 1.48 7.73
CA ASP A 38 5.23 0.18 7.05
C ASP A 38 3.84 -0.47 7.04
N PHE A 39 3.54 -1.20 5.95
CA PHE A 39 2.33 -2.00 5.79
C PHE A 39 2.63 -3.31 5.07
N ARG A 40 1.71 -4.29 5.18
CA ARG A 40 1.79 -5.55 4.43
C ARG A 40 0.43 -6.19 4.19
N PHE A 41 0.32 -6.91 3.07
CA PHE A 41 -0.81 -7.74 2.68
C PHE A 41 -0.34 -9.11 2.21
N PHE A 42 -1.16 -10.12 2.48
CA PHE A 42 -1.08 -11.41 1.82
C PHE A 42 -2.07 -11.40 0.65
N ALA A 43 -1.53 -11.34 -0.57
CA ALA A 43 -2.32 -11.29 -1.80
C ALA A 43 -1.85 -12.40 -2.74
N ALA A 44 -2.81 -12.97 -3.47
CA ALA A 44 -2.54 -13.92 -4.55
C ALA A 44 -1.85 -13.21 -5.73
N PRO A 45 -1.24 -13.98 -6.66
CA PRO A 45 -0.73 -13.40 -7.89
C PRO A 45 -1.80 -12.62 -8.65
N GLY A 46 -1.43 -11.48 -9.23
CA GLY A 46 -2.35 -10.59 -9.92
C GLY A 46 -1.92 -9.12 -9.85
N THR A 47 -2.70 -8.26 -10.51
CA THR A 47 -2.55 -6.81 -10.43
C THR A 47 -3.30 -6.27 -9.22
N TRP A 48 -2.64 -5.40 -8.47
CA TRP A 48 -3.15 -4.82 -7.24
C TRP A 48 -2.89 -3.32 -7.21
N THR A 49 -3.88 -2.55 -6.78
CA THR A 49 -3.67 -1.14 -6.41
C THR A 49 -3.56 -1.04 -4.90
N VAL A 50 -2.49 -0.40 -4.41
CA VAL A 50 -2.34 -0.04 -3.01
C VAL A 50 -2.57 1.45 -2.88
N ARG A 51 -3.58 1.84 -2.11
CA ARG A 51 -3.99 3.24 -1.92
C ARG A 51 -3.88 3.63 -0.45
N ALA A 52 -3.08 4.65 -0.16
CA ALA A 52 -2.93 5.22 1.17
C ALA A 52 -3.75 6.51 1.33
N LEU A 53 -4.43 6.63 2.47
CA LEU A 53 -5.19 7.79 2.90
C LEU A 53 -4.62 8.24 4.24
N SER A 54 -4.23 9.50 4.34
CA SER A 54 -3.62 10.05 5.56
C SER A 54 -4.02 11.50 5.78
N ARG A 55 -3.67 12.04 6.96
CA ARG A 55 -3.82 13.48 7.23
C ARG A 55 -2.88 14.34 6.38
N SER A 56 -1.78 13.77 5.92
CA SER A 56 -0.78 14.44 5.08
C SER A 56 -1.14 14.43 3.60
N GLY A 57 -2.25 13.79 3.22
CA GLY A 57 -2.65 13.62 1.83
C GLY A 57 -2.94 12.17 1.47
N ASN A 58 -3.18 11.94 0.18
CA ASN A 58 -3.53 10.64 -0.38
C ASN A 58 -2.55 10.23 -1.48
N GLY A 59 -2.43 8.93 -1.72
CA GLY A 59 -1.54 8.40 -2.75
C GLY A 59 -1.88 6.97 -3.11
N GLN A 60 -1.43 6.51 -4.27
CA GLN A 60 -1.58 5.12 -4.67
C GLN A 60 -0.46 4.66 -5.59
N SER A 61 -0.23 3.36 -5.61
CA SER A 61 0.68 2.71 -6.52
C SER A 61 0.10 1.37 -6.98
N GLU A 62 0.35 1.02 -8.23
CA GLU A 62 -0.01 -0.29 -8.78
C GLU A 62 1.18 -1.24 -8.66
N LEU A 63 0.89 -2.49 -8.32
CA LEU A 63 1.86 -3.57 -8.20
C LEU A 63 1.34 -4.79 -8.95
N VAL A 64 2.22 -5.43 -9.70
CA VAL A 64 1.96 -6.76 -10.26
C VAL A 64 2.66 -7.78 -9.37
N ALA A 65 1.89 -8.69 -8.81
CA ALA A 65 2.40 -9.84 -8.08
C ALA A 65 2.48 -11.04 -9.04
N ASP A 66 3.60 -11.23 -9.72
CA ASP A 66 3.77 -12.28 -10.75
C ASP A 66 3.91 -13.71 -10.20
N GLY A 67 3.88 -13.88 -8.87
CA GLY A 67 4.07 -15.18 -8.23
C GLY A 67 4.40 -15.09 -6.74
N PRO A 68 4.77 -16.22 -6.12
CA PRO A 68 5.26 -16.26 -4.74
C PRO A 68 6.48 -15.36 -4.58
N GLY A 69 6.51 -14.56 -3.52
CA GLY A 69 7.61 -13.64 -3.26
C GLY A 69 7.19 -12.39 -2.50
N LEU A 70 8.15 -11.48 -2.32
CA LEU A 70 7.94 -10.17 -1.72
C LEU A 70 7.89 -9.12 -2.83
N HIS A 71 6.74 -8.45 -2.93
CA HIS A 71 6.48 -7.36 -3.87
C HIS A 71 6.42 -6.06 -3.06
N ARG A 72 7.23 -5.06 -3.41
CA ARG A 72 7.41 -3.84 -2.60
C ARG A 72 6.88 -2.60 -3.30
N ALA A 73 6.20 -1.74 -2.53
CA ALA A 73 5.77 -0.42 -2.97
C ALA A 73 6.15 0.66 -1.95
N GLU A 74 6.55 1.83 -2.44
CA GLU A 74 6.50 3.05 -1.65
C GLU A 74 5.28 3.87 -2.11
N ILE A 75 4.47 4.32 -1.16
CA ILE A 75 3.27 5.11 -1.43
C ILE A 75 3.53 6.54 -0.96
N ALA A 76 3.89 7.41 -1.90
CA ALA A 76 3.98 8.83 -1.64
C ALA A 76 2.58 9.44 -1.53
N VAL A 77 2.32 10.20 -0.46
CA VAL A 77 1.08 10.94 -0.24
C VAL A 77 1.32 12.45 -0.28
N ALA A 78 0.36 13.18 -0.84
CA ALA A 78 0.31 14.64 -0.90
C ALA A 78 -1.13 15.15 -1.01
#